data_AF-A0A974PU47-F1
#
_entry.id   AF-A0A974PU47-F1
#
_cell.length_a   1.000
_cell.length_b   1.000
_cell.length_c   1.000
_cell.angle_alpha   90.00
_cell.angle_beta   90.00
_cell.angle_gamma   90.00
#
_symmetry.space_group_name_H-M   'P 1'
#
loop_
_entity.id
_entity.type
_entity.pdbx_description
1 polymer ?
#
loop_
_entity_poly.entity_id
_entity_poly.type
_entity_poly.pdbx_seq_one_letter_code
_entity_poly.pdbx_strand_id
1 'polypeptide(L)' 'MRKTKAGAEETRMKLLETAEHLFFEHGAAAVTFDKIALSAGMTRGALYWHFANKADLLRALLDLAPCPPRR' A
#
# COMPACT_ATOMS: atom_id res chain seq x y z
N MET A 1 6.61 0.85 -23.82
CA MET A 1 7.59 0.98 -22.71
C MET A 1 7.28 -0.09 -21.67
N ARG A 2 8.11 -1.14 -21.55
CA ARG A 2 7.93 -2.20 -20.53
C ARG A 2 8.39 -1.63 -19.18
N LYS A 3 7.47 -1.30 -18.28
CA LYS A 3 7.85 -1.08 -16.87
C LYS A 3 8.45 -2.39 -16.37
N THR A 4 9.75 -2.38 -16.11
CA THR A 4 10.49 -3.52 -15.57
C THR A 4 9.90 -3.89 -14.21
N LYS A 5 9.81 -5.20 -13.90
CA LYS A 5 9.25 -5.71 -12.64
C LYS A 5 9.83 -5.01 -11.39
N ALA A 6 11.10 -4.57 -11.46
CA ALA A 6 11.76 -3.82 -10.41
C ALA A 6 11.07 -2.49 -10.04
N GLY A 7 10.69 -1.68 -11.04
CA GLY A 7 10.04 -0.39 -10.77
C GLY A 7 8.60 -0.54 -10.26
N ALA A 8 7.94 -1.65 -10.61
CA ALA A 8 6.61 -1.97 -10.09
C ALA A 8 6.65 -2.34 -8.60
N GLU A 9 7.68 -3.04 -8.14
CA GLU A 9 7.82 -3.39 -6.72
C GLU A 9 8.19 -2.18 -5.86
N GLU A 10 9.04 -1.29 -6.36
CA GLU A 10 9.42 -0.05 -5.68
C GLU A 10 8.20 0.88 -5.51
N THR A 11 7.39 0.98 -6.56
CA THR A 11 6.08 1.67 -6.56
C THR A 11 5.14 1.04 -5.52
N ARG A 12 5.10 -0.30 -5.44
CA ARG A 12 4.28 -1.05 -4.48
C ARG A 12 4.70 -0.79 -3.04
N MET A 13 6.00 -0.84 -2.75
CA MET A 13 6.52 -0.59 -1.40
C MET A 13 6.19 0.83 -0.92
N LYS A 14 6.38 1.83 -1.79
CA LYS A 14 6.04 3.22 -1.48
C LYS A 14 4.56 3.39 -1.14
N LEU A 15 3.68 2.65 -1.83
CA LEU A 15 2.25 2.61 -1.53
C LEU A 15 1.97 2.04 -0.14
N LEU A 16 2.65 0.95 0.22
CA LEU A 16 2.50 0.28 1.51
C LEU A 16 2.97 1.17 2.67
N GLU A 17 4.17 1.77 2.57
CA GLU A 17 4.65 2.74 3.55
C GLU A 17 3.65 3.90 3.75
N THR A 18 3.18 4.49 2.65
CA THR A 18 2.23 5.60 2.72
C THR A 18 0.92 5.17 3.37
N ALA A 19 0.44 3.96 3.05
CA ALA A 19 -0.76 3.40 3.65
C ALA A 19 -0.58 3.13 5.15
N GLU A 20 0.57 2.58 5.56
CA GLU A 20 0.92 2.34 6.95
C GLU A 20 0.88 3.64 7.75
N HIS A 21 1.58 4.67 7.26
CA HIS A 21 1.60 5.99 7.89
C HIS A 21 0.19 6.57 8.04
N LEU A 22 -0.62 6.55 6.98
CA LEU A 22 -1.99 7.05 7.03
C LEU A 22 -2.86 6.24 8.01
N PHE A 23 -2.71 4.92 8.03
CA PHE A 23 -3.42 4.07 8.97
C PHE A 23 -3.00 4.33 10.42
N PHE A 24 -1.74 4.67 10.66
CA PHE A 24 -1.23 5.02 11.98
C PHE A 24 -1.73 6.41 12.43
N GLU A 25 -1.74 7.41 11.55
CA GLU A 25 -2.15 8.78 11.90
C GLU A 25 -3.67 8.96 12.01
N HIS A 26 -4.44 8.38 11.08
CA HIS A 26 -5.88 8.61 10.97
C HIS A 26 -6.73 7.40 11.35
N GLY A 27 -6.11 6.23 11.50
CA GLY A 27 -6.83 4.98 11.72
C GLY A 27 -7.35 4.36 10.42
N ALA A 28 -7.38 3.02 10.38
CA ALA A 28 -7.85 2.27 9.22
C ALA A 28 -9.28 2.62 8.78
N ALA A 29 -10.15 3.09 9.67
CA ALA A 29 -11.52 3.44 9.34
C ALA A 29 -11.64 4.74 8.52
N ALA A 30 -10.78 5.73 8.77
CA ALA A 30 -10.84 7.04 8.11
C ALA A 30 -10.01 7.12 6.81
N VAL A 31 -9.12 6.16 6.59
CA VAL A 31 -8.26 6.13 5.40
C VAL A 31 -8.94 5.36 4.26
N THR A 32 -9.04 6.02 3.12
CA THR A 32 -9.59 5.47 1.87
C THR A 32 -8.47 5.16 0.88
N PHE A 33 -8.76 4.25 -0.04
CA PHE A 33 -7.87 3.89 -1.15
C PHE A 33 -7.45 5.11 -1.98
N ASP A 34 -8.39 6.03 -2.21
CA ASP A 34 -8.13 7.27 -2.93
C ASP A 34 -7.17 8.18 -2.17
N LYS A 35 -7.31 8.27 -0.84
CA LYS A 35 -6.43 9.08 0.00
C LYS A 35 -5.00 8.52 0.00
N ILE A 36 -4.85 7.19 0.03
CA ILE A 36 -3.55 6.52 -0.07
C ILE A 36 -2.91 6.79 -1.43
N ALA A 37 -3.68 6.64 -2.53
CA ALA A 37 -3.18 6.92 -3.88
C ALA A 37 -2.69 8.37 -3.99
N LEU A 38 -3.52 9.32 -3.53
CA LEU A 38 -3.20 10.75 -3.53
C LEU A 38 -1.93 11.03 -2.71
N SER A 39 -1.83 10.47 -1.51
CA SER A 39 -0.70 10.69 -0.61
C SER A 39 0.59 10.04 -1.13
N ALA A 40 0.48 8.91 -1.84
CA ALA A 40 1.63 8.23 -2.45
C ALA A 40 2.06 8.89 -3.78
N GLY A 41 1.34 9.93 -4.24
CA GLY A 41 1.60 10.61 -5.51
C GLY A 41 1.22 9.76 -6.72
N MET A 42 0.26 8.84 -6.56
CA MET A 42 -0.18 7.91 -7.60
C MET A 42 -1.62 8.14 -8.02
N THR A 43 -1.93 7.72 -9.24
CA THR A 43 -3.31 7.72 -9.72
C THR A 43 -4.06 6.53 -9.15
N ARG A 44 -5.38 6.69 -8.95
CA ARG A 44 -6.28 5.58 -8.57
C ARG A 44 -6.08 4.36 -9.46
N GLY A 45 -5.95 4.55 -10.77
CA GLY A 45 -5.77 3.45 -11.73
C GLY A 45 -4.46 2.67 -11.52
N ALA A 46 -3.36 3.36 -11.16
CA ALA A 46 -2.11 2.70 -10.81
C ALA A 46 -2.25 1.89 -9.51
N LEU A 47 -2.96 2.43 -8.53
CA LEU A 47 -3.22 1.75 -7.27
C LEU A 47 -4.08 0.48 -7.47
N TYR A 48 -5.14 0.55 -8.29
CA TYR A 48 -5.97 -0.61 -8.68
C TYR A 48 -5.19 -1.69 -9.44
N TRP A 49 -4.10 -1.32 -10.12
CA TRP A 49 -3.23 -2.28 -10.79
C TRP A 49 -2.39 -3.11 -9.81
N HIS A 50 -2.10 -2.56 -8.62
CA HIS A 50 -1.33 -3.22 -7.57
C HIS A 50 -2.21 -3.89 -6.50
N PHE A 51 -3.32 -3.27 -6.14
CA PHE A 51 -4.23 -3.78 -5.09
C PHE A 51 -5.68 -3.63 -5.55
N ALA A 52 -6.42 -4.74 -5.57
CA ALA A 52 -7.81 -4.73 -6.00
C ALA A 52 -8.75 -4.14 -4.94
N ASN A 53 -8.41 -4.27 -3.66
CA ASN A 53 -9.24 -3.83 -2.55
C ASN A 53 -8.43 -3.51 -1.28
N LYS A 54 -9.11 -2.90 -0.31
CA LYS A 54 -8.53 -2.56 1.00
C LYS A 54 -8.01 -3.75 1.78
N ALA A 55 -8.65 -4.91 1.67
CA ALA A 55 -8.21 -6.13 2.34
C ALA A 55 -6.87 -6.63 1.76
N ASP A 56 -6.66 -6.50 0.46
CA ASP A 56 -5.43 -6.87 -0.24
C ASP A 56 -4.25 -5.99 0.21
N LEU A 57 -4.49 -4.68 0.31
CA LEU A 57 -3.51 -3.73 0.85
C LEU A 57 -3.19 -4.03 2.33
N LEU A 58 -4.22 -4.26 3.16
CA LEU A 58 -4.03 -4.64 4.56
C LEU A 58 -3.28 -5.97 4.68
N ARG A 59 -3.57 -6.94 3.81
CA ARG A 59 -2.88 -8.23 3.79
C ARG A 59 -1.41 -8.05 3.43
N ALA A 60 -1.11 -7.23 2.43
CA ALA A 60 0.25 -6.92 2.04
C ALA A 60 1.02 -6.17 3.13
N LEU A 61 0.35 -5.29 3.89
CA LEU A 61 0.93 -4.67 5.08
C LEU A 61 1.25 -5.69 6.18
N LEU A 62 0.33 -6.62 6.43
CA LEU A 62 0.53 -7.70 7.40
C LEU A 62 1.62 -8.69 6.98
N ASP A 63 1.79 -8.94 5.67
CA ASP A 63 2.87 -9.76 5.14
C ASP A 63 4.22 -9.01 5.16
N LEU A 64 4.22 -7.69 4.96
CA LEU A 64 5.42 -6.84 4.98
C LEU A 64 5.95 -6.64 6.40
N ALA A 65 5.07 -6.60 7.39
CA ALA A 65 5.47 -6.65 8.80
C ALA A 65 5.62 -8.11 9.20
N PRO A 66 6.80 -8.75 9.09
CA PRO A 66 7.02 -9.98 9.81
C PRO A 66 6.88 -9.62 11.28
N CYS A 67 5.71 -9.88 11.86
CA CYS A 67 5.63 -10.04 13.30
C CYS A 67 6.65 -11.13 13.61
N PRO A 68 7.80 -10.81 14.24
CA PRO A 68 8.73 -11.85 14.62
C PRO A 68 7.92 -12.79 15.54
N PRO A 69 7.99 -14.12 15.36
CA PRO A 69 7.26 -15.03 16.22
C PRO A 69 7.65 -14.71 17.65
N ARG A 70 6.71 -14.15 18.43
CA ARG A 70 6.86 -14.01 19.89
C ARG A 70 7.02 -15.43 20.42
N ARG A 71 8.26 -15.84 20.66
CA ARG A 71 8.60 -16.93 21.57
C ARG A 71 8.56 -16.40 22.99
#